data_AF-A0A353BTF9-F1
#
_entry.id   AF-A0A353BTF9-F1
#
_cell.length_a   1.000
_cell.length_b   1.000
_cell.length_c   1.000
_cell.angle_alpha   90.00
_cell.angle_beta   90.00
_cell.angle_gamma   90.00
#
_symmetry.space_group_name_H-M   'P 1'
#
loop_
_entity.id
_entity.type
_entity.pdbx_description
1 polymer ?
#
loop_
_entity_poly.entity_id
_entity_poly.type
_entity_poly.pdbx_seq_one_letter_code
_entity_poly.pdbx_strand_id
1 'polypeptide(L)'
;MKSILEELYLGRLYPLEQIVPQDPEFHSVNQKKSDLVKILETKLSAEDDQTLEELLDVDCNISVMEAYASFEYGFKLGTLMMMEILGDKGEPAEGED
;
A
#
# COMPACT_ATOMS: atom_id res chain seq x y z
N MET A 1 4.36 12.81 -20.39
CA MET A 1 3.80 11.73 -19.54
C MET A 1 3.35 10.61 -20.45
N LYS A 2 3.69 9.35 -20.13
CA LYS A 2 3.16 8.19 -20.84
C LYS A 2 1.71 7.96 -20.44
N SER A 3 0.92 7.37 -21.33
CA SER A 3 -0.49 7.09 -21.00
C SER A 3 -0.58 5.99 -19.95
N ILE A 4 -1.61 6.04 -19.10
CA ILE A 4 -1.85 5.00 -18.09
C ILE A 4 -2.02 3.60 -18.73
N LEU A 5 -2.53 3.54 -19.96
CA LEU A 5 -2.68 2.29 -20.71
C LEU A 5 -1.33 1.72 -21.18
N GLU A 6 -0.39 2.57 -21.59
CA GLU A 6 0.98 2.14 -21.93
C GLU A 6 1.71 1.64 -20.67
N GLU A 7 1.58 2.36 -19.56
CA GLU A 7 2.17 1.96 -18.28
C GLU A 7 1.58 0.63 -17.78
N LEU A 8 0.27 0.41 -17.96
CA LEU A 8 -0.38 -0.87 -17.68
C LEU A 8 0.14 -1.98 -18.60
N TYR A 9 0.17 -1.74 -19.92
CA TYR A 9 0.59 -2.74 -20.92
C TYR A 9 2.04 -3.20 -20.71
N LEU A 10 2.91 -2.28 -20.30
CA LEU A 10 4.31 -2.58 -20.01
C LEU A 10 4.55 -3.12 -18.59
N GLY A 11 3.49 -3.34 -17.80
CA GLY A 11 3.58 -3.87 -16.43
C GLY A 11 4.22 -2.90 -15.42
N ARG A 12 4.19 -1.60 -15.70
CA ARG A 12 4.80 -0.57 -14.83
C ARG A 12 3.86 -0.04 -13.76
N LEU A 13 2.57 -0.32 -13.88
CA LEU A 13 1.63 -0.11 -12.80
C LEU A 13 1.72 -1.30 -11.85
N TYR A 14 2.52 -1.15 -10.79
CA TYR A 14 2.70 -2.20 -9.80
C TYR A 14 2.57 -1.64 -8.37
N PRO A 15 1.33 -1.37 -7.91
CA PRO A 15 1.08 -0.74 -6.61
C PRO A 15 1.72 -1.48 -5.43
N LEU A 16 1.82 -2.81 -5.50
CA LEU A 16 2.42 -3.63 -4.44
C LEU A 16 3.88 -3.24 -4.14
N GLU A 17 4.66 -2.87 -5.14
CA GLU A 17 6.05 -2.42 -4.95
C GLU A 17 6.18 -0.89 -4.89
N GLN A 18 5.22 -0.16 -5.45
CA GLN A 18 5.32 1.30 -5.60
C GLN A 18 4.71 2.07 -4.43
N ILE A 19 3.72 1.51 -3.74
CA ILE A 19 3.13 2.13 -2.55
C ILE A 19 4.02 1.82 -1.35
N VAL A 20 5.06 2.63 -1.20
CA VAL A 20 5.96 2.57 -0.05
C VAL A 20 5.67 3.73 0.91
N PRO A 21 5.68 3.49 2.24
CA PRO A 21 5.57 4.56 3.23
C PRO A 21 6.65 5.61 3.00
N GLN A 22 6.24 6.88 2.89
CA GLN A 22 7.15 8.02 2.71
C GLN A 22 7.56 8.68 4.03
N ASP A 23 6.99 8.21 5.14
CA ASP A 23 7.30 8.72 6.47
C ASP A 23 8.77 8.40 6.79
N PRO A 24 9.63 9.41 7.05
CA PRO A 24 11.02 9.19 7.42
C PRO A 24 11.19 8.28 8.64
N GLU A 25 10.22 8.26 9.56
CA GLU A 25 10.25 7.40 10.74
C GLU A 25 10.06 5.92 10.40
N PHE A 26 9.41 5.61 9.27
CA PHE A 26 9.15 4.23 8.84
C PHE A 26 10.44 3.41 8.77
N HIS A 27 11.49 3.98 8.16
CA HIS A 27 12.79 3.31 8.05
C HIS A 27 13.42 3.04 9.43
N SER A 28 13.33 4.01 10.34
CA SER A 28 13.85 3.85 11.70
C SER A 28 13.08 2.78 12.49
N VAL A 29 11.76 2.76 12.37
CA VAL A 29 10.91 1.77 13.05
C VAL A 29 11.15 0.37 12.49
N ASN A 30 11.24 0.24 11.15
CA ASN A 30 11.51 -1.04 10.52
C ASN A 30 12.92 -1.57 10.87
N GLN A 31 13.93 -0.70 10.91
CA GLN A 31 15.27 -1.07 11.36
C GLN A 31 15.25 -1.57 12.81
N LYS A 32 14.52 -0.89 13.70
CA LYS A 32 14.36 -1.34 15.08
C LYS A 32 13.69 -2.71 15.18
N LYS A 33 12.69 -3.01 14.34
CA LYS A 33 12.09 -4.35 14.24
C LYS A 33 13.16 -5.39 13.87
N SER A 34 13.94 -5.13 12.83
CA SER A 34 15.02 -6.05 12.40
C SER A 34 16.08 -6.27 13.48
N ASP A 35 16.46 -5.22 14.22
CA ASP A 35 17.44 -5.34 15.29
C ASP A 35 16.91 -6.18 16.47
N LEU A 36 15.62 -6.04 16.80
CA LEU A 36 14.97 -6.87 17.82
C LEU A 36 14.90 -8.35 17.40
N VAL A 37 14.59 -8.63 16.14
CA VAL A 37 14.58 -10.01 15.60
C VAL A 37 15.97 -10.64 15.72
N LYS A 38 17.03 -9.94 15.31
CA LYS A 38 18.42 -10.43 15.46
C LYS A 38 18.80 -10.71 16.92
N ILE A 39 18.31 -9.90 17.86
CA ILE A 39 18.55 -10.17 19.29
C ILE A 39 17.85 -11.46 19.72
N LEU A 40 16.65 -11.74 19.21
CA LEU A 40 15.92 -12.96 19.51
C LEU A 40 16.61 -14.20 18.91
N GLU A 41 17.07 -14.13 17.66
CA GLU A 41 17.83 -15.20 16.98
C GLU A 41 19.04 -15.67 17.82
N THR A 42 19.69 -14.76 18.56
CA THR A 42 20.84 -15.13 19.44
C THR A 42 20.45 -15.82 20.75
N LYS A 43 19.17 -15.79 21.13
CA LYS A 43 18.67 -16.22 22.44
C LYS A 43 17.73 -17.42 22.37
N LEU A 44 17.07 -17.61 21.24
CA LEU A 44 16.08 -18.65 21.03
C LEU A 44 16.74 -20.00 20.76
N SER A 45 16.00 -21.07 21.06
CA SER A 45 16.35 -22.40 20.56
C SER A 45 16.06 -22.46 19.05
N ALA A 46 16.59 -23.46 18.34
CA ALA A 46 16.32 -23.60 16.91
C ALA A 46 14.81 -23.79 16.60
N GLU A 47 14.06 -24.44 17.48
CA GLU A 47 12.61 -24.63 17.32
C GLU A 47 11.83 -23.32 17.55
N ASP A 48 12.22 -22.57 18.58
CA ASP A 48 11.59 -21.26 18.86
C ASP A 48 11.95 -20.22 17.78
N ASP A 49 13.18 -20.28 17.24
CA ASP A 49 13.63 -19.40 16.17
C ASP A 49 12.87 -19.69 14.86
N GLN A 50 12.65 -20.97 14.53
CA GLN A 50 11.78 -21.36 13.41
C GLN A 50 10.34 -20.86 13.61
N THR A 51 9.83 -20.90 14.85
CA THR A 51 8.50 -20.36 15.18
C THR A 51 8.46 -18.83 15.00
N LEU A 52 9.55 -18.13 15.33
CA LEU A 52 9.69 -16.69 15.09
C LEU A 52 9.71 -16.36 13.59
N GLU A 53 10.42 -17.13 12.77
CA GLU A 53 10.42 -16.96 11.31
C GLU A 53 9.01 -17.13 10.74
N GLU A 54 8.30 -18.19 11.13
CA GLU A 54 6.91 -18.44 10.69
C GLU A 54 5.97 -17.31 11.11
N LEU A 55 6.12 -16.78 12.33
CA LEU A 55 5.36 -15.63 12.79
C LEU A 55 5.62 -14.39 11.93
N LEU A 56 6.88 -14.10 11.59
CA LEU A 56 7.25 -12.96 10.76
C LEU A 56 6.71 -13.08 9.33
N ASP A 57 6.68 -14.30 8.77
CA ASP A 57 6.08 -14.59 7.47
C ASP A 57 4.56 -14.39 7.50
N VAL A 58 3.88 -14.86 8.54
CA VAL A 58 2.44 -14.63 8.74
C VAL A 58 2.13 -13.13 8.86
N ASP A 59 2.90 -12.39 9.66
CA ASP A 59 2.77 -10.94 9.80
C ASP A 59 2.97 -10.21 8.46
N CYS A 60 3.93 -10.64 7.66
CA CYS A 60 4.16 -10.10 6.32
C CYS A 60 2.93 -10.32 5.42
N ASN A 61 2.37 -11.53 5.43
CA ASN A 61 1.17 -11.85 4.66
C ASN A 61 -0.05 -11.03 5.11
N ILE A 62 -0.26 -10.87 6.43
CA ILE A 62 -1.31 -10.00 6.97
C ILE A 62 -1.12 -8.56 6.47
N SER A 63 0.10 -8.04 6.52
CA SER A 63 0.42 -6.68 6.08
C SER A 63 0.10 -6.47 4.59
N VAL A 64 0.39 -7.47 3.74
CA VAL A 64 0.04 -7.44 2.30
C VAL A 64 -1.48 -7.45 2.09
N MET A 65 -2.22 -8.26 2.86
CA MET A 65 -3.69 -8.30 2.79
C MET A 65 -4.31 -6.96 3.20
N GLU A 66 -3.83 -6.36 4.30
CA GLU A 66 -4.27 -5.05 4.77
C GLU A 66 -3.95 -3.93 3.78
N ALA A 67 -2.75 -3.95 3.19
CA ALA A 67 -2.34 -3.00 2.17
C ALA A 67 -3.24 -3.09 0.93
N TYR A 68 -3.55 -4.30 0.46
CA TYR A 68 -4.47 -4.49 -0.67
C TYR A 68 -5.88 -4.00 -0.35
N ALA A 69 -6.43 -4.34 0.82
CA ALA A 69 -7.76 -3.87 1.23
C ALA A 69 -7.83 -2.34 1.32
N SER A 70 -6.78 -1.71 1.85
CA SER A 70 -6.66 -0.25 1.93
C SER A 70 -6.57 0.40 0.56
N PHE A 71 -5.77 -0.17 -0.35
CA PHE A 71 -5.66 0.27 -1.73
C PHE A 71 -7.00 0.18 -2.47
N GLU A 72 -7.68 -0.97 -2.38
CA GLU A 72 -8.98 -1.19 -3.02
C GLU A 72 -10.03 -0.20 -2.52
N TYR A 73 -10.13 -0.03 -1.19
CA TYR A 73 -11.05 0.91 -0.58
C TYR A 73 -10.77 2.35 -1.03
N GLY A 74 -9.51 2.80 -0.94
CA GLY A 74 -9.09 4.14 -1.31
C GLY A 74 -9.33 4.43 -2.80
N PHE A 75 -9.03 3.47 -3.67
CA PHE A 75 -9.25 3.60 -5.11
C PHE A 75 -10.74 3.75 -5.45
N LYS A 76 -11.61 2.93 -4.84
CA LYS A 76 -13.07 3.03 -5.01
C LYS A 76 -13.59 4.38 -4.52
N LEU A 77 -13.20 4.79 -3.32
CA LEU A 77 -13.63 6.07 -2.73
C LEU A 77 -13.18 7.26 -3.59
N GLY A 78 -11.91 7.27 -4.01
CA GLY A 78 -11.37 8.31 -4.89
C GLY A 78 -12.10 8.39 -6.22
N THR A 79 -12.43 7.24 -6.82
CA THR A 79 -13.18 7.17 -8.08
C THR A 79 -14.59 7.75 -7.92
N LEU A 80 -15.29 7.40 -6.83
CA LEU A 80 -16.63 7.92 -6.55
C LEU A 80 -16.61 9.45 -6.39
N MET A 81 -15.67 9.99 -5.64
CA MET A 81 -15.51 11.45 -5.49
C MET A 81 -15.22 12.14 -6.83
N MET A 82 -14.36 11.55 -7.67
CA MET A 82 -14.07 12.08 -9.00
C MET A 82 -15.30 12.06 -9.90
N MET A 83 -16.11 10.99 -9.86
CA MET A 83 -17.35 10.90 -10.62
C MET A 83 -18.38 11.94 -10.18
N GLU A 84 -18.47 12.24 -8.89
CA GLU A 84 -19.32 13.30 -8.38
C GLU A 84 -18.89 14.67 -8.91
N ILE A 85 -17.61 15.04 -8.74
CA ILE A 85 -17.08 16.34 -9.17
C ILE A 85 -17.14 16.53 -10.70
N LEU A 86 -16.85 15.47 -11.47
CA LEU A 86 -16.82 15.53 -12.93
C LEU A 86 -18.20 15.34 -13.56
N GLY A 87 -19.09 14.61 -12.91
CA GLY A 87 -20.48 14.40 -13.31
C GLY A 87 -21.33 15.65 -13.13
N ASP A 88 -20.92 16.57 -12.23
CA ASP A 88 -21.57 17.87 -12.02
C ASP A 88 -21.11 18.96 -13.03
N LYS A 89 -20.38 18.59 -14.09
CA LYS A 89 -20.15 19.45 -15.28
C LYS A 89 -21.38 19.53 -16.20
N GLY A 90 -22.56 19.67 -15.62
CA GLY A 90 -23.67 20.33 -16.28
C GLY A 90 -23.69 21.78 -15.79
N GLU A 91 -23.01 22.68 -16.51
CA GLU A 91 -23.22 24.11 -16.31
C GLU A 91 -24.74 24.39 -16.28
N PRO A 92 -25.28 25.12 -15.28
CA PRO A 92 -26.59 25.72 -15.48
C PRO A 92 -26.45 26.58 -16.72
N ALA A 93 -27.28 26.32 -17.72
CA ALA A 93 -27.42 27.23 -18.85
C ALA A 93 -27.64 28.63 -18.27
N GLU A 94 -26.63 29.48 -18.40
CA GLU A 94 -26.82 30.92 -18.27
C GLU A 94 -27.82 31.26 -19.37
N GLY A 95 -29.08 31.42 -18.96
CA GLY A 95 -30.14 31.88 -19.85
C GLY A 95 -29.71 33.22 -20.44
N GLU A 96 -29.61 33.22 -21.76
CA GLU A 96 -29.48 34.42 -22.59
C GLU A 96 -30.70 35.34 -22.37
N ASP A 97 -30.40 36.64 -22.22
CA ASP A 97 -31.22 37.86 -22.37
C ASP A 97 -32.57 38.03 -21.63
#